data_AF-A0A2M7UUM4-F1
#
_entry.id   AF-A0A2M7UUM4-F1
#
_cell.length_a   1.000
_cell.length_b   1.000
_cell.length_c   1.000
_cell.angle_alpha   90.00
_cell.angle_beta   90.00
_cell.angle_gamma   90.00
#
_symmetry.space_group_name_H-M   'P 1'
#
loop_
_entity.id
_entity.type
_entity.pdbx_description
1 polymer ?
#
loop_
_entity_poly.entity_id
_entity_poly.type
_entity_poly.pdbx_seq_one_letter_code
_entity_poly.pdbx_strand_id
1 'polypeptide(L)' 'MIEITKDILKNIYKPRSAGSRKYDYGLLLVIGGSDFYSGSPALSAMAA' A
#
# COMPACT_ATOMS: atom_id res chain seq x y z
N MET A 1 -23.58 -7.13 -9.75
CA MET A 1 -22.30 -6.37 -9.72
C MET A 1 -22.35 -5.49 -8.49
N ILE A 2 -21.32 -5.49 -7.65
CA ILE A 2 -21.28 -4.63 -6.46
C ILE A 2 -20.72 -3.28 -6.88
N GLU A 3 -21.45 -2.20 -6.64
CA GLU A 3 -20.98 -0.84 -6.90
C GLU A 3 -20.14 -0.35 -5.72
N ILE A 4 -18.93 0.14 -6.01
CA ILE A 4 -18.01 0.67 -5.00
C ILE A 4 -18.14 2.18 -4.94
N THR A 5 -18.66 2.70 -3.83
CA THR A 5 -18.79 4.14 -3.57
C THR A 5 -17.73 4.63 -2.59
N LYS A 6 -17.55 5.95 -2.47
CA LYS A 6 -16.54 6.56 -1.58
C LYS A 6 -16.69 6.16 -0.11
N ASP A 7 -17.87 5.72 0.30
CA ASP A 7 -18.15 5.35 1.70
C ASP A 7 -17.29 4.17 2.18
N ILE A 8 -16.82 3.30 1.27
CA ILE A 8 -15.94 2.19 1.65
C ILE A 8 -14.62 2.67 2.26
N LEU A 9 -14.14 3.85 1.86
CA LEU A 9 -12.84 4.36 2.27
C LEU A 9 -12.81 4.68 3.77
N LYS A 10 -13.94 5.15 4.32
CA LYS A 10 -14.08 5.44 5.76
C LYS A 10 -13.97 4.19 6.62
N ASN A 11 -14.35 3.03 6.08
CA ASN A 11 -14.30 1.76 6.79
C ASN A 11 -12.91 1.11 6.73
N ILE A 12 -12.17 1.34 5.65
CA ILE A 12 -10.85 0.72 5.40
C ILE A 12 -9.71 1.54 6.00
N TYR A 13 -9.70 2.87 5.81
CA TYR A 13 -8.63 3.76 6.28
C TYR A 13 -8.90 4.25 7.70
N LYS A 14 -8.50 3.44 8.68
CA LYS A 14 -8.63 3.77 10.11
C LYS A 14 -7.54 4.75 10.57
N PRO A 15 -7.79 5.59 11.58
CA PRO A 15 -6.78 6.44 12.18
C PRO A 15 -5.58 5.65 12.71
N ARG A 16 -4.38 6.22 12.58
CA ARG A 16 -3.15 5.66 13.14
C ARG A 16 -3.07 5.96 14.64
N SER A 17 -2.73 4.96 15.46
CA SER A 17 -2.53 5.15 16.90
C SER A 17 -1.32 6.05 17.17
N ALA A 18 -1.43 6.97 18.13
CA ALA A 18 -0.34 7.88 18.48
C ALA A 18 0.92 7.16 19.02
N GLY A 19 0.74 5.97 19.60
CA GLY A 19 1.85 5.15 20.11
C GLY A 19 2.50 4.25 19.07
N SER A 20 2.07 4.32 17.80
CA SER A 20 2.54 3.39 16.77
C SER A 20 4.03 3.57 16.46
N ARG A 21 4.73 2.46 16.25
CA ARG A 21 6.15 2.40 15.91
C ARG A 21 6.37 1.91 14.49
N LYS A 22 7.63 1.92 14.05
CA LYS A 22 8.05 1.17 12.86
C LYS A 22 7.70 -0.31 13.09
N TYR A 23 7.14 -0.96 12.07
CA TYR A 23 6.70 -2.37 12.05
C TYR A 23 5.30 -2.71 12.59
N ASP A 24 4.61 -1.80 13.28
CA ASP A 24 3.22 -2.04 13.74
C ASP A 24 2.23 -2.23 12.58
N TYR A 25 2.60 -1.73 11.39
CA TYR A 25 1.84 -1.85 10.15
C TYR A 25 2.49 -2.82 9.16
N GLY A 26 3.39 -3.69 9.64
CA GLY A 26 4.03 -4.73 8.86
C GLY A 26 5.28 -4.29 8.11
N LEU A 27 5.80 -5.25 7.34
CA LEU A 27 6.97 -5.15 6.49
C LEU A 27 6.57 -5.68 5.11
N LEU A 28 6.96 -4.97 4.06
CA LEU A 28 6.65 -5.34 2.69
C LEU A 28 7.92 -5.44 1.86
N LEU A 29 8.01 -6.51 1.08
CA LEU A 29 9.09 -6.74 0.11
C LEU A 29 8.49 -6.67 -1.29
N VAL A 30 8.99 -5.76 -2.11
CA VAL A 30 8.65 -5.69 -3.53
C VAL A 30 9.71 -6.47 -4.31
N ILE A 31 9.30 -7.52 -5.02
CA ILE A 31 10.15 -8.24 -5.97
C ILE A 31 9.56 -8.02 -7.36
N GLY A 32 10.29 -7.34 -8.21
CA GLY A 32 9.85 -7.04 -9.56
C GLY A 32 10.90 -6.27 -10.34
N GLY A 33 10.56 -5.97 -11.59
CA GLY A 33 11.49 -5.36 -12.54
C GLY A 33 12.24 -6.40 -13.37
N SER A 34 12.85 -5.89 -14.44
CA SER A 34 13.70 -6.63 -15.37
C SER A 34 14.56 -5.62 -16.12
N ASP A 35 15.44 -6.09 -17.00
CA ASP A 35 16.30 -5.22 -17.82
C ASP A 35 15.48 -4.21 -18.64
N PHE A 36 14.31 -4.61 -19.13
CA PHE A 36 13.43 -3.75 -19.93
C PHE A 36 12.41 -2.95 -19.10
N TYR A 37 12.13 -3.37 -17.86
CA TYR A 37 11.09 -2.79 -17.00
C TYR A 37 11.62 -2.42 -15.60
N SER A 38 12.82 -1.86 -15.55
CA SER A 38 13.52 -1.52 -14.30
C SER A 38 12.77 -0.51 -13.42
N GLY A 39 11.93 0.34 -14.00
CA GLY A 39 11.13 1.33 -13.26
C GLY A 39 9.88 0.76 -12.57
N SER A 40 9.36 -0.38 -13.03
CA SER A 40 8.15 -1.01 -12.46
C SER A 40 8.20 -1.23 -10.95
N PRO A 41 9.26 -1.84 -10.37
CA PRO A 41 9.33 -2.08 -8.93
C PRO A 41 9.39 -0.77 -8.12
N ALA A 42 9.99 0.30 -8.67
CA ALA A 42 10.04 1.59 -8.00
C ALA A 42 8.63 2.22 -7.88
N LEU A 43 7.83 2.17 -8.95
CA LEU A 43 6.44 2.65 -8.91
C LEU A 43 5.59 1.86 -7.91
N SER A 44 5.73 0.53 -7.89
CA SER A 44 5.03 -0.32 -6.91
C SER A 44 5.46 -0.04 -5.47
N ALA A 45 6.77 0.15 -5.23
CA ALA A 45 7.30 0.45 -3.90
C ALA A 45 6.88 1.84 -3.39
N MET A 46 6.65 2.82 -4.26
CA MET A 46 6.13 4.13 -3.86
C MET A 46 4.63 4.13 -3.52
N ALA A 47 3.86 3.21 -4.12
CA ALA A 47 2.43 3.09 -3.87
C ALA A 47 2.10 2.26 -2.62
N ALA A 48 3.04 1.42 -2.18
CA ALA A 48 2.92 0.53 -1.02
C ALA A 48 3.14 1.28 0.30
#